data_AF-A0A231P1N4-F1
#
_entry.id   AF-A0A231P1N4-F1
#
_cell.length_a   1.000
_cell.length_b   1.000
_cell.length_c   1.000
_cell.angle_alpha   90.00
_cell.angle_beta   90.00
_cell.angle_gamma   90.00
#
_symmetry.space_group_name_H-M   'P 1'
#
loop_
_entity.id
_entity.type
_entity.pdbx_description
1 polymer ?
#
loop_
_entity_poly.entity_id
_entity_poly.type
_entity_poly.pdbx_seq_one_letter_code
_entity_poly.pdbx_strand_id
1 'polypeptide(L)'
;MYRSKQQIKRIYAIAFLVGGFFLVCSLMLLRHATRQIEQVNIIHLYETTTQLRVLLQRQLAQNFQTLHGLATTVSYMPQQKTLPLHKEISNNSNFIHIGLIAPSGRGDVADAQGVIAHDVDFSEEDSFRTALAGGTALSPPRKNPYGPGRVIYCTVPVPSDDHVSHVLIGVSKAEVFLNILSTPLFNAKGFAGLIDAQGRFILSSDLGPANGVESIFDLGHMMSPTTMRP
;
A
#
# COMPACT_ATOMS: atom_id res chain seq x y z
N MET A 1 -66.07 -46.81 13.94
CA MET A 1 -64.61 -47.05 13.80
C MET A 1 -63.97 -46.43 12.53
N TYR A 2 -64.73 -46.05 11.50
CA TYR A 2 -64.21 -45.47 10.24
C TYR A 2 -63.78 -43.99 10.34
N ARG A 3 -64.44 -43.22 11.22
CA ARG A 3 -64.21 -41.77 11.41
C ARG A 3 -62.81 -41.43 12.00
N SER A 4 -62.21 -42.35 12.75
CA SER A 4 -60.89 -42.18 13.40
C SER A 4 -59.73 -42.25 12.39
N LYS A 5 -59.75 -43.18 11.42
CA LYS A 5 -58.69 -43.32 10.41
C LYS A 5 -58.57 -42.08 9.51
N GLN A 6 -59.68 -41.41 9.25
CA GLN A 6 -59.72 -40.20 8.40
C GLN A 6 -59.25 -38.94 9.13
N GLN A 7 -59.49 -38.86 10.44
CA GLN A 7 -58.95 -37.79 11.31
C GLN A 7 -57.42 -37.92 11.46
N ILE A 8 -56.91 -39.14 11.65
CA ILE A 8 -55.47 -39.40 11.75
C ILE A 8 -54.74 -39.02 10.46
N LYS A 9 -55.27 -39.41 9.28
CA LYS A 9 -54.71 -39.01 7.98
C LYS A 9 -54.69 -37.49 7.80
N ARG A 10 -55.73 -36.77 8.24
CA ARG A 10 -55.77 -35.29 8.20
C ARG A 10 -54.71 -34.66 9.10
N ILE A 11 -54.52 -35.18 10.32
CA ILE A 11 -53.50 -34.69 11.25
C ILE A 11 -52.08 -34.86 10.67
N TYR A 12 -51.77 -36.02 10.10
CA TYR A 12 -50.48 -36.23 9.42
C TYR A 12 -50.30 -35.35 8.19
N ALA A 13 -51.37 -35.12 7.41
CA ALA A 13 -51.31 -34.21 6.26
C ALA A 13 -51.05 -32.75 6.66
N ILE A 14 -51.67 -32.29 7.75
CA ILE A 14 -51.44 -30.94 8.30
C ILE A 14 -50.02 -30.83 8.86
N ALA A 15 -49.55 -31.82 9.62
CA ALA A 15 -48.18 -31.84 10.15
C ALA A 15 -47.13 -31.82 9.02
N PHE A 16 -47.37 -32.55 7.93
CA PHE A 16 -46.49 -32.55 6.76
C PHE A 16 -46.49 -31.19 6.03
N LEU A 17 -47.65 -30.55 5.90
CA LEU A 17 -47.76 -29.21 5.32
C LEU A 17 -47.02 -28.16 6.15
N VAL A 18 -47.21 -28.17 7.47
CA VAL A 18 -46.53 -27.24 8.39
C VAL A 18 -45.02 -27.48 8.39
N GLY A 19 -44.58 -28.75 8.44
CA GLY A 19 -43.18 -29.11 8.37
C GLY A 19 -42.53 -28.69 7.04
N GLY A 20 -43.21 -28.93 5.92
CA GLY A 20 -42.75 -28.50 4.59
C GLY A 20 -42.64 -26.98 4.46
N PHE A 21 -43.62 -26.25 4.97
CA PHE A 21 -43.59 -24.78 5.00
C PHE A 21 -42.41 -24.26 5.85
N PHE A 22 -42.17 -24.86 7.01
CA PHE A 22 -41.05 -24.50 7.88
C PHE A 22 -39.69 -24.73 7.20
N LEU A 23 -39.56 -25.84 6.46
CA LEU A 23 -38.34 -26.19 5.71
C LEU A 23 -38.06 -25.20 4.58
N VAL A 24 -39.10 -24.80 3.84
CA VAL A 24 -38.99 -23.80 2.76
C VAL A 24 -38.63 -22.42 3.34
N CYS A 25 -39.29 -21.99 4.41
CA CYS A 25 -38.97 -20.73 5.09
C CYS A 25 -37.53 -20.73 5.63
N SER A 26 -37.08 -21.84 6.23
CA SER A 26 -35.70 -21.99 6.71
C SER A 26 -34.68 -21.88 5.58
N LEU A 27 -34.90 -22.57 4.45
CA LEU A 27 -34.04 -22.47 3.27
C LEU A 27 -34.03 -21.06 2.66
N MET A 28 -35.18 -20.38 2.67
CA MET A 28 -35.29 -19.03 2.14
C MET A 28 -34.55 -18.02 3.02
N LEU A 29 -34.68 -18.12 4.35
CA LEU A 29 -33.94 -17.31 5.31
C LEU A 29 -32.43 -17.56 5.20
N LEU A 30 -32.01 -18.83 5.05
CA LEU A 30 -30.60 -19.18 4.88
C LEU A 30 -30.04 -18.52 3.61
N ARG A 31 -30.75 -18.63 2.47
CA ARG A 31 -30.36 -17.96 1.21
C ARG A 31 -30.31 -16.45 1.33
N HIS A 32 -31.26 -15.84 2.04
CA HIS A 32 -31.30 -14.40 2.24
C HIS A 32 -30.13 -13.93 3.12
N ALA A 33 -29.83 -14.66 4.19
CA ALA A 33 -28.70 -14.41 5.06
C ALA A 33 -27.36 -14.56 4.31
N THR A 34 -27.18 -15.60 3.49
CA THR A 34 -25.95 -15.79 2.71
C THR A 34 -25.73 -14.65 1.71
N ARG A 35 -26.79 -14.18 1.02
CA ARG A 35 -26.71 -13.04 0.10
C ARG A 35 -26.40 -11.73 0.81
N GLN A 36 -26.99 -11.49 1.97
CA GLN A 36 -26.68 -10.32 2.78
C GLN A 36 -25.26 -10.35 3.30
N ILE A 37 -24.76 -11.52 3.71
CA ILE A 37 -23.36 -11.70 4.13
C ILE A 37 -22.40 -11.36 2.99
N GLU A 38 -22.67 -11.80 1.75
CA GLU A 38 -21.83 -11.45 0.59
C GLU A 38 -21.81 -9.95 0.30
N GLN A 39 -22.98 -9.29 0.29
CA GLN A 39 -23.07 -7.86 -0.01
C GLN A 39 -22.43 -7.00 1.09
N VAL A 40 -22.69 -7.33 2.36
CA VAL A 40 -22.11 -6.62 3.51
C VAL A 40 -20.59 -6.79 3.54
N ASN A 41 -20.07 -7.96 3.19
CA ASN A 41 -18.63 -8.20 3.15
C ASN A 41 -17.94 -7.44 2.00
N ILE A 42 -18.58 -7.29 0.84
CA ILE A 42 -18.06 -6.49 -0.29
C ILE A 42 -18.08 -4.99 0.06
N ILE A 43 -19.15 -4.49 0.68
CA ILE A 43 -19.24 -3.08 1.10
C ILE A 43 -18.18 -2.77 2.16
N HIS A 44 -18.03 -3.62 3.17
CA HIS A 44 -16.97 -3.46 4.17
C HIS A 44 -15.56 -3.51 3.57
N LEU A 45 -15.32 -4.35 2.55
CA LEU A 45 -14.07 -4.31 1.81
C LEU A 45 -13.90 -2.98 1.08
N TYR A 46 -14.93 -2.52 0.39
CA TYR A 46 -14.86 -1.26 -0.35
C TYR A 46 -14.56 -0.09 0.60
N GLU A 47 -15.20 -0.06 1.76
CA GLU A 47 -14.93 0.94 2.80
C GLU A 47 -13.51 0.84 3.35
N THR A 48 -13.06 -0.37 3.69
CA THR A 48 -11.71 -0.60 4.27
C THR A 48 -10.61 -0.26 3.26
N THR A 49 -10.77 -0.67 1.99
CA THR A 49 -9.83 -0.33 0.90
C THR A 49 -9.84 1.16 0.59
N THR A 50 -11.00 1.80 0.63
CA THR A 50 -11.11 3.26 0.46
C THR A 50 -10.40 4.00 1.60
N GLN A 51 -10.61 3.58 2.85
CA GLN A 51 -9.92 4.16 4.02
C GLN A 51 -8.40 4.00 3.90
N LEU A 52 -7.94 2.79 3.55
CA LEU A 52 -6.53 2.51 3.33
C LEU A 52 -5.92 3.39 2.24
N ARG A 53 -6.64 3.53 1.11
CA ARG A 53 -6.25 4.41 0.02
C ARG A 53 -6.15 5.86 0.48
N VAL A 54 -7.14 6.36 1.22
CA VAL A 54 -7.13 7.74 1.74
C VAL A 54 -5.95 7.97 2.68
N LEU A 55 -5.64 7.01 3.56
CA LEU A 55 -4.51 7.10 4.49
C LEU A 55 -3.17 7.12 3.76
N LEU A 56 -2.95 6.20 2.81
CA LEU A 56 -1.73 6.16 2.00
C LEU A 56 -1.57 7.42 1.15
N GLN A 57 -2.64 7.86 0.49
CA GLN A 57 -2.62 9.08 -0.31
C GLN A 57 -2.30 10.31 0.54
N ARG A 58 -2.88 10.41 1.75
CA ARG A 58 -2.52 11.49 2.69
C ARG A 58 -1.05 11.43 3.07
N GLN A 59 -0.54 10.25 3.43
CA GLN A 59 0.86 10.10 3.85
C GLN A 59 1.83 10.48 2.73
N LEU A 60 1.58 10.00 1.50
CA LEU A 60 2.38 10.35 0.33
C LEU A 60 2.27 11.84 0.00
N ALA A 61 1.06 12.40 0.03
CA ALA A 61 0.85 13.82 -0.24
C ALA A 61 1.59 14.71 0.78
N GLN A 62 1.53 14.38 2.08
CA GLN A 62 2.27 15.10 3.12
C GLN A 62 3.77 15.02 2.90
N ASN A 63 4.30 13.82 2.62
CA ASN A 63 5.72 13.61 2.32
C ASN A 63 6.18 14.45 1.12
N PHE A 64 5.44 14.42 0.01
CA PHE A 64 5.80 15.17 -1.20
C PHE A 64 5.58 16.68 -1.05
N GLN A 65 4.53 17.13 -0.37
CA GLN A 65 4.35 18.56 -0.07
C GLN A 65 5.50 19.11 0.76
N THR A 66 5.97 18.33 1.74
CA THR A 66 7.13 18.69 2.56
C THR A 66 8.37 18.80 1.67
N LEU A 67 8.67 17.77 0.87
CA LEU A 67 9.82 17.78 -0.05
C LEU A 67 9.74 18.90 -1.10
N HIS A 68 8.58 19.20 -1.67
CA HIS A 68 8.39 20.29 -2.63
C HIS A 68 8.60 21.68 -2.02
N GLY A 69 8.09 21.92 -0.81
CA GLY A 69 8.35 23.17 -0.09
C GLY A 69 9.86 23.38 0.16
N LEU A 70 10.58 22.28 0.36
CA LEU A 70 12.02 22.30 0.59
C LEU A 70 12.83 22.44 -0.67
N ALA A 71 12.45 21.75 -1.74
CA ALA A 71 13.05 21.92 -3.05
C ALA A 71 12.96 23.40 -3.49
N THR A 72 11.81 24.04 -3.26
CA THR A 72 11.63 25.46 -3.51
C THR A 72 12.57 26.31 -2.64
N THR A 73 12.65 26.04 -1.33
CA THR A 73 13.51 26.80 -0.40
C THR A 73 15.00 26.66 -0.75
N VAL A 74 15.44 25.43 -1.05
CA VAL A 74 16.83 25.11 -1.41
C VAL A 74 17.23 25.74 -2.74
N SER A 75 16.30 25.87 -3.70
CA SER A 75 16.54 26.58 -4.95
C SER A 75 16.98 28.04 -4.75
N TYR A 76 16.58 28.69 -3.65
CA TYR A 76 16.93 30.09 -3.36
C TYR A 76 18.09 30.24 -2.37
N MET A 77 18.71 29.14 -1.92
CA MET A 77 19.78 29.14 -0.93
C MET A 77 21.10 28.57 -1.49
N PRO A 78 22.27 29.15 -1.14
CA PRO A 78 23.56 28.55 -1.46
C PRO A 78 23.71 27.16 -0.80
N GLN A 79 24.23 26.16 -1.52
CA GLN A 79 24.41 24.76 -1.07
C GLN A 79 25.07 24.63 0.32
N GLN A 80 25.94 25.55 0.71
CA GLN A 80 26.62 25.53 2.02
C GLN A 80 25.71 25.81 3.22
N LYS A 81 24.46 26.26 3.01
CA LYS A 81 23.48 26.54 4.08
C LYS A 81 22.27 25.60 4.11
N THR A 82 22.23 24.57 3.27
CA THR A 82 21.09 23.62 3.19
C THR A 82 21.16 22.53 4.25
N LEU A 83 22.34 22.28 4.82
CA LEU A 83 22.59 21.26 5.83
C LEU A 83 21.78 21.44 7.15
N PRO A 84 21.65 22.64 7.75
CA PRO A 84 20.77 22.83 8.90
C PRO A 84 19.28 22.63 8.57
N LEU A 85 18.85 22.88 7.32
CA LEU A 85 17.47 22.58 6.91
C LEU A 85 17.22 21.06 6.94
N HIS A 86 18.17 20.25 6.46
CA HIS A 86 18.05 18.77 6.50
C HIS A 86 17.75 18.25 7.92
N LYS A 87 18.36 18.86 8.94
CA LYS A 87 18.17 18.54 10.36
C LYS A 87 16.76 18.90 10.86
N GLU A 88 16.28 20.11 10.54
CA GLU A 88 14.93 20.59 10.91
C GLU A 88 13.83 19.68 10.33
N ILE A 89 14.06 19.16 9.12
CA ILE A 89 13.06 18.41 8.36
C ILE A 89 13.03 16.95 8.78
N SER A 90 14.19 16.31 8.99
CA SER A 90 14.21 14.93 9.49
C SER A 90 13.55 14.84 10.88
N ASN A 91 13.56 15.92 11.66
CA ASN A 91 12.80 16.00 12.93
C ASN A 91 11.28 16.21 12.75
N ASN A 92 10.84 16.84 11.65
CA ASN A 92 9.42 17.17 11.41
C ASN A 92 8.74 16.27 10.36
N SER A 93 9.43 15.25 9.84
CA SER A 93 8.93 14.36 8.80
C SER A 93 9.26 12.89 9.10
N ASN A 94 8.60 11.96 8.43
CA ASN A 94 8.92 10.52 8.49
C ASN A 94 10.18 10.15 7.69
N PHE A 95 11.04 11.12 7.35
CA PHE A 95 12.30 10.89 6.65
C PHE A 95 13.44 10.66 7.64
N ILE A 96 14.11 9.52 7.50
CA ILE A 96 15.29 9.20 8.31
C ILE A 96 16.53 9.92 7.81
N HIS A 97 16.61 10.19 6.51
CA HIS A 97 17.72 10.91 5.88
C HIS A 97 17.18 11.77 4.74
N ILE A 98 17.78 12.94 4.52
CA ILE A 98 17.47 13.83 3.40
C ILE A 98 18.76 14.25 2.73
N GLY A 99 18.77 14.23 1.39
CA GLY A 99 19.93 14.59 0.60
C GLY A 99 19.58 15.43 -0.61
N LEU A 100 20.53 16.26 -1.00
CA LEU A 100 20.47 17.05 -2.23
C LEU A 100 21.47 16.45 -3.22
N ILE A 101 20.95 15.84 -4.27
CA ILE A 101 21.73 15.07 -5.24
C ILE A 101 21.91 15.89 -6.50
N ALA A 102 23.16 15.99 -6.96
CA ALA A 102 23.48 16.70 -8.20
C ALA A 102 23.00 15.91 -9.43
N PRO A 103 22.87 16.56 -10.60
CA PRO A 103 22.50 15.88 -11.85
C PRO A 103 23.45 14.74 -12.25
N SER A 104 24.67 14.72 -11.71
CA SER A 104 25.63 13.61 -11.85
C SER A 104 25.16 12.32 -11.16
N GLY A 105 24.12 12.36 -10.33
CA GLY A 105 23.64 11.24 -9.52
C GLY A 105 24.31 11.12 -8.16
N ARG A 106 25.30 11.98 -7.85
CA ARG A 106 26.04 11.95 -6.58
C ARG A 106 25.67 13.11 -5.68
N GLY A 107 25.65 12.89 -4.37
CA GLY A 107 25.40 13.95 -3.40
C GLY A 107 25.49 13.50 -1.96
N ASP A 108 25.24 14.46 -1.08
CA ASP A 108 25.33 14.27 0.36
C ASP A 108 23.95 14.05 0.95
N VAL A 109 23.87 13.13 1.91
CA VAL A 109 22.62 12.77 2.61
C VAL A 109 22.85 12.89 4.11
N ALA A 110 21.98 13.60 4.81
CA ALA A 110 22.10 13.85 6.24
C ALA A 110 20.93 13.25 7.03
N ASP A 111 21.20 12.74 8.23
CA ASP A 111 20.17 12.29 9.18
C ASP A 111 19.67 13.42 10.11
N ALA A 112 18.69 13.11 10.97
CA ALA A 112 18.16 14.02 11.99
C ALA A 112 19.21 14.48 13.02
N GLN A 113 20.25 13.69 13.24
CA GLN A 113 21.33 14.00 14.16
C GLN A 113 22.38 14.93 13.52
N GLY A 114 22.33 15.09 12.20
CA GLY A 114 23.28 15.86 11.40
C GLY A 114 24.51 15.06 10.96
N VAL A 115 24.47 13.73 11.06
CA VAL A 115 25.50 12.85 10.48
C VAL A 115 25.29 12.80 8.98
N ILE A 116 26.36 13.04 8.23
CA ILE A 116 26.33 13.15 6.77
C ILE A 116 27.01 11.93 6.17
N ALA A 117 26.30 11.25 5.27
CA ALA A 117 26.87 10.33 4.31
C ALA A 117 27.25 11.13 3.06
N HIS A 118 28.56 11.24 2.82
CA HIS A 118 29.09 11.99 1.68
C HIS A 118 29.17 11.14 0.41
N ASP A 119 29.00 11.79 -0.73
CA ASP A 119 29.27 11.25 -2.07
C ASP A 119 28.53 9.93 -2.39
N VAL A 120 27.27 9.85 -1.95
CA VAL A 120 26.37 8.72 -2.17
C VAL A 120 25.86 8.75 -3.60
N ASP A 121 25.89 7.60 -4.26
CA ASP A 121 25.49 7.45 -5.66
C ASP A 121 24.03 6.95 -5.80
N PHE A 122 23.23 7.72 -6.54
CA PHE A 122 21.83 7.45 -6.88
C PHE A 122 21.60 7.41 -8.39
N SER A 123 22.65 7.42 -9.23
CA SER A 123 22.52 7.49 -10.70
C SER A 123 21.69 6.33 -11.28
N GLU A 124 21.78 5.16 -10.66
CA GLU A 124 21.11 3.94 -11.08
C GLU A 124 19.64 3.84 -10.60
N GLU A 125 19.19 4.75 -9.72
CA GLU A 125 17.83 4.70 -9.19
C GLU A 125 16.81 5.31 -10.16
N ASP A 126 15.81 4.53 -10.55
CA ASP A 126 14.71 4.96 -11.44
C ASP A 126 13.97 6.20 -10.91
N SER A 127 13.79 6.26 -9.58
CA SER A 127 13.15 7.40 -8.93
C SER A 127 13.96 8.68 -9.14
N PHE A 128 15.29 8.61 -9.05
CA PHE A 128 16.17 9.75 -9.30
C PHE A 128 16.07 10.22 -10.75
N ARG A 129 16.15 9.31 -11.72
CA ARG A 129 16.03 9.65 -13.15
C ARG A 129 14.69 10.31 -13.47
N THR A 130 13.61 9.81 -12.89
CA THR A 130 12.27 10.38 -13.05
C THR A 130 12.19 11.79 -12.46
N ALA A 131 12.82 12.01 -11.29
CA ALA A 131 12.87 13.33 -10.68
C ALA A 131 13.74 14.32 -11.44
N LEU A 132 14.86 13.87 -12.01
CA LEU A 132 15.72 14.70 -12.85
C LEU A 132 15.01 15.17 -14.12
N ALA A 133 14.07 14.36 -14.64
CA ALA A 133 13.19 14.74 -15.76
C ALA A 133 12.05 15.71 -15.36
N GLY A 134 11.99 16.15 -14.10
CA GLY A 134 10.98 17.09 -13.58
C GLY A 134 9.75 16.41 -12.96
N GLY A 135 9.72 15.08 -12.87
CA GLY A 135 8.64 14.33 -12.23
C GLY A 135 8.80 14.16 -10.72
N THR A 136 7.77 13.75 -10.02
CA THR A 136 7.89 13.28 -8.63
C THR A 136 7.81 11.75 -8.63
N ALA A 137 8.72 11.07 -7.93
CA ALA A 137 8.80 9.61 -7.97
C ALA A 137 9.09 8.97 -6.62
N LEU A 138 8.63 7.72 -6.50
CA LEU A 138 8.81 6.84 -5.35
C LEU A 138 9.56 5.59 -5.80
N SER A 139 10.63 5.21 -5.11
CA SER A 139 11.33 3.95 -5.41
C SER A 139 10.57 2.74 -4.87
N PRO A 140 10.78 1.54 -5.43
CA PRO A 140 10.49 0.31 -4.70
C PRO A 140 11.34 0.22 -3.42
N PRO A 141 10.93 -0.58 -2.42
CA PRO A 141 11.64 -0.77 -1.18
C PRO A 141 13.02 -1.41 -1.41
N ARG A 142 14.06 -0.64 -1.13
CA ARG A 142 15.48 -1.03 -1.20
C ARG A 142 15.97 -1.51 0.16
N LYS A 143 17.09 -2.24 0.16
CA LYS A 143 17.82 -2.53 1.40
C LYS A 143 18.29 -1.21 2.01
N ASN A 144 18.08 -1.02 3.30
CA ASN A 144 18.54 0.18 3.99
C ASN A 144 20.09 0.22 4.02
N PRO A 145 20.75 1.22 3.41
CA PRO A 145 22.20 1.34 3.49
C PRO A 145 22.67 1.93 4.83
N TYR A 146 21.78 2.57 5.59
CA TYR A 146 22.09 3.29 6.83
C TYR A 146 21.74 2.50 8.11
N GLY A 147 21.26 1.26 7.99
CA GLY A 147 20.85 0.46 9.14
C GLY A 147 20.05 -0.79 8.77
N PRO A 148 19.39 -1.43 9.74
CA PRO A 148 18.51 -2.57 9.47
C PRO A 148 17.22 -2.13 8.76
N GLY A 149 16.56 -3.09 8.11
CA GLY A 149 15.26 -2.91 7.47
C GLY A 149 15.33 -2.51 5.98
N ARG A 150 14.20 -2.06 5.46
CA ARG A 150 14.07 -1.59 4.07
C ARG A 150 13.69 -0.12 4.03
N VAL A 151 14.10 0.58 2.98
CA VAL A 151 13.82 2.00 2.79
C VAL A 151 13.17 2.26 1.45
N ILE A 152 12.41 3.35 1.39
CA ILE A 152 11.81 3.88 0.18
C ILE A 152 12.36 5.28 -0.03
N TYR A 153 12.77 5.57 -1.27
CA TYR A 153 13.23 6.89 -1.68
C TYR A 153 12.07 7.68 -2.27
N CYS A 154 11.74 8.81 -1.64
CA CYS A 154 10.87 9.83 -2.20
C CYS A 154 11.75 10.87 -2.88
N THR A 155 11.52 11.14 -4.16
CA THR A 155 12.38 12.01 -4.97
C THR A 155 11.55 13.12 -5.61
N VAL A 156 12.03 14.37 -5.50
CA VAL A 156 11.41 15.55 -6.11
C VAL A 156 12.45 16.39 -6.84
N PRO A 157 12.08 17.07 -7.94
CA PRO A 157 12.96 17.97 -8.65
C PRO A 157 13.17 19.25 -7.84
N VAL A 158 14.39 19.78 -7.87
CA VAL A 158 14.68 21.14 -7.44
C VAL A 158 14.67 22.04 -8.68
N PRO A 159 13.62 22.84 -8.90
CA PRO A 159 13.53 23.69 -10.08
C PRO A 159 14.61 24.77 -10.04
N SER A 160 15.10 25.20 -11.21
CA SER A 160 15.98 26.35 -11.39
C SER A 160 15.69 26.96 -12.75
N ASP A 161 15.09 28.16 -12.78
CA ASP A 161 14.65 28.91 -13.96
C ASP A 161 14.11 28.06 -15.13
N ASP A 162 14.97 27.45 -15.96
CA ASP A 162 14.62 26.62 -17.13
C ASP A 162 14.96 25.12 -17.04
N HIS A 163 15.59 24.65 -15.95
CA HIS A 163 16.00 23.24 -15.81
C HIS A 163 15.95 22.73 -14.36
N VAL A 164 16.04 21.41 -14.17
CA VAL A 164 16.20 20.82 -12.84
C VAL A 164 17.66 20.97 -12.42
N SER A 165 17.93 21.75 -11.36
CA SER A 165 19.31 21.95 -10.89
C SER A 165 19.82 20.77 -10.09
N HIS A 166 18.96 20.17 -9.26
CA HIS A 166 19.27 19.09 -8.32
C HIS A 166 18.02 18.23 -8.09
N VAL A 167 18.19 17.07 -7.48
CA VAL A 167 17.10 16.23 -7.00
C VAL A 167 17.16 16.18 -5.48
N LEU A 168 16.05 16.51 -4.82
CA LEU A 168 15.93 16.33 -3.38
C LEU A 168 15.40 14.92 -3.11
N ILE A 169 16.14 14.15 -2.32
CA ILE A 169 15.80 12.78 -1.94
C ILE A 169 15.48 12.74 -0.45
N GLY A 170 14.30 12.22 -0.11
CA GLY A 170 13.92 11.84 1.25
C GLY A 170 13.91 10.32 1.38
N VAL A 171 14.70 9.79 2.31
CA VAL A 171 14.74 8.37 2.64
C VAL A 171 13.75 8.11 3.77
N SER A 172 12.76 7.25 3.55
CA SER A 172 11.79 6.86 4.58
C SER A 172 11.85 5.36 4.82
N LYS A 173 11.56 4.94 6.05
CA LYS A 173 11.43 3.53 6.43
C LYS A 173 10.27 2.90 5.67
N ALA A 174 10.51 1.78 5.00
CA ALA A 174 9.46 1.07 4.28
C ALA A 174 8.36 0.61 5.25
N GLU A 175 8.72 0.34 6.50
CA GLU A 175 7.83 -0.08 7.58
C GLU A 175 6.70 0.92 7.86
N VAL A 176 6.92 2.22 7.62
CA VAL A 176 5.86 3.25 7.79
C VAL A 176 4.70 2.99 6.83
N PHE A 177 5.01 2.65 5.58
CA PHE A 177 4.01 2.34 4.55
C PHE A 177 3.49 0.92 4.69
N LEU A 178 4.35 -0.03 5.06
CA LEU A 178 3.95 -1.42 5.32
C LEU A 178 2.97 -1.52 6.49
N ASN A 179 3.16 -0.76 7.57
CA ASN A 179 2.23 -0.76 8.70
C ASN A 179 0.82 -0.30 8.29
N ILE A 180 0.73 0.64 7.35
CA ILE A 180 -0.55 1.07 6.80
C ILE A 180 -1.15 -0.09 5.98
N LEU A 181 -0.37 -0.69 5.08
CA LEU A 181 -0.81 -1.83 4.24
C LEU A 181 -1.13 -3.12 5.01
N SER A 182 -0.50 -3.34 6.15
CA SER A 182 -0.68 -4.54 6.99
C SER A 182 -1.91 -4.43 7.90
N THR A 183 -2.70 -3.37 7.78
CA THR A 183 -4.03 -3.29 8.40
C THR A 183 -4.84 -4.52 7.96
N PRO A 184 -5.31 -5.38 8.89
CA PRO A 184 -5.89 -6.68 8.54
C PRO A 184 -7.06 -6.54 7.56
N LEU A 185 -6.89 -7.07 6.35
CA LEU A 185 -7.95 -7.19 5.36
C LEU A 185 -8.57 -8.59 5.46
N PHE A 186 -9.90 -8.67 5.38
CA PHE A 186 -10.65 -9.94 5.38
C PHE A 186 -10.29 -10.91 6.52
N ASN A 187 -10.41 -10.49 7.79
CA ASN A 187 -10.05 -11.34 8.94
C ASN A 187 -8.64 -11.96 8.81
N ALA A 188 -7.68 -11.17 8.31
CA ALA A 188 -6.29 -11.57 8.04
C ALA A 188 -6.11 -12.62 6.93
N LYS A 189 -7.07 -12.76 6.00
CA LYS A 189 -6.96 -13.66 4.83
C LYS A 189 -6.66 -12.95 3.51
N GLY A 190 -6.54 -11.63 3.52
CA GLY A 190 -6.18 -10.82 2.35
C GLY A 190 -4.90 -10.03 2.55
N PHE A 191 -4.35 -9.50 1.46
CA PHE A 191 -3.19 -8.61 1.48
C PHE A 191 -3.48 -7.30 0.77
N ALA A 192 -2.72 -6.26 1.09
CA ALA A 192 -2.76 -4.97 0.42
C ALA A 192 -1.43 -4.72 -0.29
N GLY A 193 -1.47 -4.08 -1.45
CA GLY A 193 -0.27 -3.67 -2.16
C GLY A 193 -0.46 -2.35 -2.89
N LEU A 194 0.63 -1.62 -3.02
CA LEU A 194 0.78 -0.47 -3.89
C LEU A 194 1.38 -0.96 -5.21
N ILE A 195 0.73 -0.62 -6.32
CA ILE A 195 1.19 -0.94 -7.67
C ILE A 195 1.47 0.34 -8.46
N ASP A 196 2.39 0.27 -9.40
CA ASP A 196 2.61 1.32 -10.39
C ASP A 196 1.55 1.27 -11.51
N ALA A 197 1.61 2.24 -12.44
CA ALA A 197 0.68 2.31 -13.57
C ALA A 197 0.84 1.12 -14.55
N GLN A 198 1.96 0.43 -14.50
CA GLN A 198 2.27 -0.77 -15.29
C GLN A 198 1.83 -2.06 -14.56
N GLY A 199 1.22 -1.94 -13.38
CA GLY A 199 0.74 -3.06 -12.57
C GLY A 199 1.83 -3.74 -11.75
N ARG A 200 3.05 -3.20 -11.70
CA ARG A 200 4.14 -3.77 -10.91
C ARG A 200 4.00 -3.40 -9.44
N PHE A 201 4.29 -4.33 -8.54
CA PHE A 201 4.24 -4.08 -7.11
C PHE A 201 5.38 -3.15 -6.68
N ILE A 202 5.01 -1.96 -6.19
CA ILE A 202 5.92 -1.05 -5.49
C ILE A 202 6.05 -1.50 -4.04
N LEU A 203 4.97 -1.87 -3.35
CA LEU A 203 5.00 -2.31 -1.95
C LEU A 203 3.86 -3.30 -1.68
N SER A 204 4.05 -4.28 -0.80
CA SER A 204 2.99 -5.22 -0.40
C SER A 204 3.11 -5.55 1.08
N SER A 205 1.98 -5.81 1.75
CA SER A 205 2.00 -6.33 3.13
C SER A 205 2.66 -7.70 3.21
N ASP A 206 3.01 -8.17 4.41
CA ASP A 206 3.74 -9.43 4.63
C ASP A 206 2.99 -10.69 4.13
N LEU A 207 1.67 -10.59 3.99
CA LEU A 207 0.79 -11.62 3.40
C LEU A 207 0.65 -11.49 1.88
N GLY A 208 1.28 -10.47 1.29
CA GLY A 208 1.33 -10.23 -0.14
C GLY A 208 2.18 -11.26 -0.88
N PRO A 209 2.21 -11.20 -2.21
CA PRO A 209 2.93 -12.20 -2.97
C PRO A 209 4.41 -12.19 -2.55
N ALA A 210 4.90 -13.38 -2.19
CA ALA A 210 6.27 -13.59 -1.77
C ALA A 210 7.27 -13.06 -2.81
N ASN A 211 8.47 -12.69 -2.36
CA ASN A 211 9.61 -12.27 -3.18
C ASN A 211 9.67 -13.06 -4.50
N GLY A 212 9.23 -12.45 -5.61
CA GLY A 212 9.22 -13.09 -6.94
C GLY A 212 8.04 -12.72 -7.84
N VAL A 213 6.93 -12.19 -7.32
CA VAL A 213 5.84 -11.66 -8.16
C VAL A 213 6.05 -10.17 -8.36
N GLU A 214 6.50 -9.81 -9.55
CA GLU A 214 6.73 -8.40 -9.88
C GLU A 214 5.45 -7.68 -10.27
N SER A 215 4.44 -8.38 -10.81
CA SER A 215 3.23 -7.77 -11.36
C SER A 215 1.92 -8.35 -10.84
N ILE A 216 0.90 -7.49 -10.73
CA ILE A 216 -0.47 -7.89 -10.39
C ILE A 216 -1.06 -8.87 -11.41
N PHE A 217 -0.58 -8.83 -12.65
CA PHE A 217 -1.06 -9.71 -13.72
C PHE A 217 -0.58 -11.16 -13.55
N ASP A 218 0.52 -11.38 -12.84
CA ASP A 218 1.09 -12.71 -12.61
C ASP A 218 0.38 -13.46 -11.47
N LEU A 219 -0.40 -12.76 -10.65
CA LEU A 219 -1.20 -13.36 -9.58
C LEU A 219 -2.22 -14.38 -10.10
N GLY A 220 -2.76 -14.17 -11.31
CA GLY A 220 -3.72 -15.08 -11.92
C GLY A 220 -3.12 -16.43 -12.34
N HIS A 221 -1.81 -16.51 -12.53
CA HIS A 221 -1.13 -17.72 -12.99
C HIS A 221 -0.72 -18.67 -11.85
N MET A 222 -0.71 -18.21 -10.60
CA MET A 222 -0.43 -19.06 -9.43
C MET A 222 -1.64 -19.89 -8.94
N MET A 223 -2.85 -19.66 -9.45
CA MET A 223 -4.05 -20.44 -9.09
C MET A 223 -4.32 -21.64 -10.02
N SER A 224 -3.40 -21.99 -10.92
CA SER A 224 -3.45 -23.31 -11.57
C SER A 224 -2.81 -24.35 -10.63
N PRO A 225 -3.54 -25.39 -10.23
CA PRO A 225 -3.05 -26.35 -9.24
C PRO A 225 -1.97 -27.21 -9.91
N THR A 226 -0.71 -26.93 -9.60
CA THR A 226 0.35 -27.93 -9.82
C THR A 226 0.16 -29.02 -8.79
N THR A 227 -0.63 -30.02 -9.21
CA THR A 227 -0.53 -31.43 -8.84
C THR A 227 0.57 -31.74 -7.84
N MET A 228 0.15 -32.04 -6.60
CA MET A 228 0.84 -33.03 -5.78
C MET A 228 1.11 -34.28 -6.61
N ARG A 229 2.36 -34.75 -6.63
CA ARG A 229 2.74 -36.18 -6.55
C ARG A 229 4.25 -36.36 -6.64
N PRO A 230 4.80 -37.50 -6.18
CA PRO A 230 4.33 -38.42 -5.15
C PRO A 230 5.21 -38.40 -3.89
#